data_AF-A0A972AG94-F1
#
_entry.id   AF-A0A972AG94-F1
#
_cell.length_a   1.000
_cell.length_b   1.000
_cell.length_c   1.000
_cell.angle_alpha   90.00
_cell.angle_beta   90.00
_cell.angle_gamma   90.00
#
_symmetry.space_group_name_H-M   'P 1'
#
loop_
_entity.id
_entity.type
_entity.pdbx_description
1 polymer ?
#
loop_
_entity_poly.entity_id
_entity_poly.type
_entity_poly.pdbx_seq_one_letter_code
_entity_poly.pdbx_strand_id
1 'polypeptide(L)' 'MVNPFEELAQAIILQAVKDYRLHDDAAERDIIEQFFRSRWFGVLTNLDPEMLISRLRKEKAQ' A
#
# COMPACT_ATOMS: atom_id res chain seq x y z
N MET A 1 13.18 -21.11 5.18
CA MET A 1 12.43 -21.27 3.92
C MET A 1 11.59 -20.04 3.76
N VAL A 2 11.71 -19.31 2.65
CA VAL A 2 10.84 -18.16 2.41
C VAL A 2 9.51 -18.68 1.91
N ASN A 3 8.42 -18.17 2.48
CA ASN A 3 7.08 -18.57 2.10
C ASN A 3 6.70 -17.82 0.81
N PRO A 4 6.46 -18.51 -0.34
CA PRO A 4 6.15 -17.83 -1.60
C PRO A 4 4.93 -16.90 -1.53
N PHE A 5 3.99 -17.20 -0.62
CA PHE A 5 2.84 -16.33 -0.36
C PHE A 5 3.21 -15.03 0.35
N GLU A 6 4.18 -15.07 1.25
CA GLU A 6 4.69 -13.86 1.94
C GLU A 6 5.48 -12.99 0.98
N GLU A 7 6.29 -13.58 0.09
CA GLU A 7 7.01 -12.83 -0.95
C GLU A 7 6.04 -12.14 -1.91
N LEU A 8 5.00 -12.86 -2.35
CA LEU A 8 3.98 -12.29 -3.22
C LEU A 8 3.22 -11.16 -2.52
N ALA A 9 2.84 -11.36 -1.26
CA ALA A 9 2.17 -10.34 -0.47
C ALA A 9 3.02 -9.07 -0.33
N GLN A 10 4.30 -9.22 -0.01
CA GLN A 10 5.24 -8.10 0.06
C GLN A 10 5.41 -7.40 -1.30
N ALA A 11 5.51 -8.17 -2.39
CA ALA A 11 5.63 -7.61 -3.73
C ALA A 11 4.41 -6.78 -4.13
N ILE A 12 3.19 -7.25 -3.83
CA ILE A 12 1.94 -6.52 -4.08
C ILE A 12 1.94 -5.21 -3.30
N ILE A 13 2.30 -5.24 -2.02
CA ILE A 13 2.32 -4.03 -1.17
C ILE A 13 3.36 -3.02 -1.68
N LEU A 14 4.57 -3.48 -2.02
CA LEU A 14 5.61 -2.63 -2.57
C LEU A 14 5.20 -2.00 -3.91
N GLN A 15 4.48 -2.74 -4.75
CA GLN A 15 3.97 -2.22 -6.00
C GLN A 15 2.90 -1.15 -5.75
N ALA A 16 1.93 -1.39 -4.87
CA ALA A 16 0.91 -0.41 -4.52
C ALA A 16 1.51 0.90 -3.95
N VAL A 17 2.57 0.79 -3.15
CA VAL A 17 3.32 1.96 -2.65
C VAL A 17 4.02 2.73 -3.77
N LYS A 18 4.62 2.02 -4.74
CA LYS A 18 5.26 2.64 -5.91
C LYS A 18 4.22 3.35 -6.77
N ASP A 19 3.09 2.71 -7.02
CA ASP A 19 2.00 3.27 -7.81
C ASP A 19 1.46 4.54 -7.13
N TYR A 20 1.27 4.51 -5.80
CA TYR A 20 0.84 5.70 -5.04
C TYR A 20 1.81 6.89 -5.22
N ARG A 21 3.12 6.62 -5.28
CA ARG A 21 4.14 7.65 -5.49
C ARG A 21 4.21 8.12 -6.93
N LEU A 22 3.93 7.26 -7.90
CA LEU A 22 3.99 7.60 -9.31
C LEU A 22 2.79 8.46 -9.73
N HIS A 23 1.60 8.16 -9.20
CA HIS A 23 0.38 8.85 -9.55
C HIS A 23 0.24 10.19 -8.80
N ASP A 24 0.02 11.27 -9.56
CA ASP A 24 -0.31 12.60 -9.03
C ASP A 24 -1.81 12.88 -8.96
N ASP A 25 -2.61 12.05 -9.62
CA ASP A 25 -4.06 12.12 -9.57
C ASP A 25 -4.61 11.69 -8.22
N ALA A 26 -5.44 12.55 -7.63
CA ALA A 26 -6.09 12.29 -6.35
C ALA A 26 -7.04 11.07 -6.42
N ALA A 27 -7.66 10.82 -7.58
CA ALA A 27 -8.57 9.70 -7.77
C ALA A 27 -7.84 8.34 -7.74
N GLU A 28 -6.69 8.23 -8.39
CA GLU A 28 -5.89 7.00 -8.37
C GLU A 28 -5.30 6.72 -6.99
N ARG A 29 -4.90 7.77 -6.27
CA ARG A 29 -4.47 7.64 -4.87
C ARG A 29 -5.58 7.12 -3.97
N ASP A 30 -6.81 7.61 -4.14
CA ASP A 30 -7.95 7.15 -3.33
C ASP A 30 -8.27 5.67 -3.56
N ILE A 31 -8.12 5.18 -4.79
CA ILE A 31 -8.27 3.75 -5.12
C ILE A 31 -7.20 2.92 -4.40
N ILE A 32 -5.95 3.40 -4.38
CA ILE A 32 -4.85 2.70 -3.70
C ILE A 32 -5.02 2.75 -2.17
N GLU A 33 -5.51 3.86 -1.62
CA GLU A 33 -5.87 3.94 -0.20
C GLU A 33 -7.02 3.01 0.17
N GLN A 34 -8.04 2.87 -0.68
CA GLN A 34 -9.09 1.87 -0.51
C GLN A 34 -8.52 0.46 -0.51
N PHE A 35 -7.55 0.16 -1.37
CA PHE A 35 -6.84 -1.11 -1.36
C PHE A 35 -6.15 -1.35 -0.01
N PHE A 36 -5.42 -0.37 0.54
CA PHE A 36 -4.78 -0.51 1.85
C PHE A 36 -5.79 -0.67 2.99
N ARG A 37 -6.94 0.04 2.95
CA ARG A 37 -8.02 -0.11 3.94
C ARG A 37 -8.84 -1.40 3.75
N SER A 38 -8.63 -2.13 2.67
CA SER A 38 -9.38 -3.35 2.40
C SER A 38 -9.00 -4.46 3.38
N ARG A 39 -9.96 -5.36 3.64
CA ARG A 39 -9.69 -6.57 4.44
C ARG A 39 -8.57 -7.42 3.85
N TRP A 40 -8.36 -7.35 2.53
CA TRP A 40 -7.32 -8.09 1.83
C TRP A 40 -5.91 -7.66 2.26
N PHE A 41 -5.70 -6.38 2.54
CA PHE A 41 -4.41 -5.89 3.04
C PHE A 41 -4.04 -6.54 4.38
N GLY A 42 -5.00 -6.67 5.30
CA GLY A 42 -4.81 -7.37 6.58
C GLY A 42 -4.55 -8.88 6.45
N VAL A 43 -4.91 -9.48 5.31
CA VAL A 43 -4.59 -10.89 4.99
C VAL A 43 -3.17 -11.01 4.43
N LEU A 44 -2.74 -10.02 3.64
CA LEU A 44 -1.40 -9.98 3.04
C LEU A 44 -0.32 -9.54 4.04
N THR A 45 -0.67 -8.69 5.00
CA THR A 45 0.27 -8.15 5.99
C THR A 45 -0.41 -7.79 7.29
N ASN A 46 0.35 -7.81 8.38
CA ASN A 46 -0.11 -7.37 9.70
C ASN A 46 0.27 -5.89 9.98
N LEU A 47 0.63 -5.13 8.93
CA LEU A 47 0.93 -3.71 9.03
C LEU A 47 -0.35 -2.89 9.21
N ASP A 48 -0.22 -1.78 9.93
CA ASP A 48 -1.31 -0.81 10.05
C ASP A 48 -1.45 -0.01 8.73
N PRO A 49 -2.57 -0.16 8.01
CA PRO A 49 -2.78 0.54 6.75
C PRO A 49 -2.86 2.07 6.92
N GLU A 50 -3.39 2.57 8.04
CA GLU A 50 -3.48 4.02 8.27
C GLU A 50 -2.09 4.63 8.50
N MET A 51 -1.19 3.89 9.15
CA MET A 51 0.19 4.33 9.30
C MET A 51 0.90 4.42 7.95
N LEU A 52 0.67 3.45 7.05
CA LEU A 52 1.24 3.45 5.70
C LEU A 52 0.74 4.65 4.89
N ILE A 53 -0.58 4.84 4.83
CA ILE A 53 -1.22 5.95 4.09
C ILE A 53 -0.74 7.30 4.62
N SER A 54 -0.69 7.46 5.95
CA SER A 54 -0.23 8.71 6.57
C SER A 54 1.22 9.06 6.19
N ARG A 55 2.11 8.06 6.12
CA ARG A 55 3.49 8.25 5.67
C ARG A 55 3.56 8.64 4.19
N LEU A 56 2.79 7.98 3.33
CA LEU A 56 2.76 8.26 1.90
C LEU A 56 2.21 9.66 1.59
N ARG A 57 1.15 10.09 2.29
CA ARG A 57 0.62 11.45 2.19
C ARG A 57 1.63 12.50 2.64
N LYS A 58 2.34 12.26 3.74
CA LYS A 58 3.42 13.16 4.20
C LYS A 58 4.56 13.24 3.21
N GLU A 59 4.98 12.12 2.62
CA GLU A 59 6.05 12.07 1.62
C GLU A 59 5.73 12.88 0.36
N LYS A 60 4.45 12.94 -0.06
CA LYS A 60 4.00 13.76 -1.20
C LYS A 60 3.70 15.22 -0.86
N ALA A 61 3.44 15.53 0.41
CA ALA A 61 3.16 16.90 0.86
C ALA A 61 4.44 17.71 1.19
N GLN A 62 5.60 17.07 1.11
CA GLN A 62 6.92 17.62 1.39
C GLN A 62 7.68 17.89 0.08
#